data_AF-A0A1Q7P7C4-F1
#
_entry.id   AF-A0A1Q7P7C4-F1
#
_cell.length_a   1.000
_cell.length_b   1.000
_cell.length_c   1.000
_cell.angle_alpha   90.00
_cell.angle_beta   90.00
_cell.angle_gamma   90.00
#
_symmetry.space_group_name_H-M   'P 1'
#
loop_
_entity.id
_entity.type
_entity.pdbx_description
1 polymer ?
#
loop_
_entity_poly.entity_id
_entity_poly.type
_entity_poly.pdbx_seq_one_letter_code
_entity_poly.pdbx_strand_id
1 'polypeptide(L)'
;MSWSAGLTALAFIVYYGLQATTNPQIGIQFVSSEWPDPAIFPYFYAKPITWFVYFSFVYWAAGLESNKVHFLKLSSRFRNFLFLGTALVAFASFYEIFYNFMVWLALEVLTTNCRPFPCNPDQVASIFDLRSPLNLVFATKIVTTAFGLSMYSLWFLHRVDLETERQNRTATTVDSDVKAPVSIPSRKHIEIEAGLAAQHPVDPTIDKT
;
A
#
# COMPACT_ATOMS: atom_id res chain seq x y z
N MET A 1 1.27 14.38 11.54
CA MET A 1 1.51 13.88 10.18
C MET A 1 0.23 13.41 9.49
N SER A 2 -0.44 12.34 9.94
CA SER A 2 -1.71 11.91 9.31
C SER A 2 -2.79 12.99 9.42
N TRP A 3 -3.19 13.40 10.64
CA TRP A 3 -4.23 14.42 10.85
C TRP A 3 -4.02 15.74 10.09
N SER A 4 -2.78 16.24 10.04
CA SER A 4 -2.45 17.45 9.29
C SER A 4 -2.68 17.27 7.78
N ALA A 5 -2.25 16.14 7.21
CA ALA A 5 -2.50 15.85 5.79
C ALA A 5 -4.01 15.67 5.50
N GLY A 6 -4.75 15.02 6.41
CA GLY A 6 -6.20 14.87 6.28
C GLY A 6 -6.93 16.21 6.32
N LEU A 7 -6.55 17.10 7.24
CA LEU A 7 -7.10 18.46 7.30
C LEU A 7 -6.78 19.26 6.04
N THR A 8 -5.57 19.14 5.50
CA THR A 8 -5.22 19.80 4.24
C THR A 8 -6.04 19.26 3.07
N ALA A 9 -6.16 17.93 2.92
CA ALA A 9 -6.99 17.32 1.88
C ALA A 9 -8.47 17.79 1.98
N LEU A 10 -9.00 17.84 3.20
CA LEU A 10 -10.36 18.32 3.47
C LEU A 10 -10.51 19.80 3.12
N ALA A 11 -9.51 20.64 3.44
CA ALA A 11 -9.52 22.05 3.08
C ALA A 11 -9.58 22.24 1.56
N PHE A 12 -8.83 21.46 0.77
CA PHE A 12 -8.92 21.49 -0.69
C PHE A 12 -10.31 21.08 -1.19
N ILE A 13 -10.88 19.98 -0.68
CA ILE A 13 -12.23 19.55 -1.07
C ILE A 13 -13.26 20.62 -0.74
N VAL A 14 -13.24 21.17 0.47
CA VAL A 14 -14.26 22.12 0.92
C VAL A 14 -14.12 23.44 0.17
N TYR A 15 -12.90 24.00 0.09
CA TYR A 15 -12.67 25.31 -0.54
C TYR A 15 -13.02 25.30 -2.03
N TYR A 16 -12.54 24.30 -2.78
CA TYR A 16 -12.85 24.21 -4.21
C TYR A 16 -14.24 23.59 -4.45
N GLY A 17 -14.74 22.72 -3.56
CA GLY A 17 -16.10 22.19 -3.63
C GLY A 17 -17.17 23.26 -3.47
N LEU A 18 -16.97 24.23 -2.57
CA LEU A 18 -17.88 25.38 -2.41
C LEU A 18 -17.90 26.30 -3.64
N GLN A 19 -16.82 26.32 -4.43
CA GLN A 19 -16.74 27.05 -5.69
C GLN A 19 -17.43 26.33 -6.86
N ALA A 20 -17.90 25.09 -6.68
CA ALA A 20 -18.61 24.32 -7.71
C ALA A 20 -20.01 24.86 -8.06
N THR A 21 -20.45 25.95 -7.43
CA THR A 21 -21.82 26.48 -7.57
C THR A 21 -22.09 27.19 -8.90
N THR A 22 -21.04 27.47 -9.69
CA THR A 22 -21.14 28.31 -10.90
C THR A 22 -20.97 27.55 -12.22
N ASN A 23 -20.49 26.31 -12.21
CA ASN A 23 -20.22 25.53 -13.44
C ASN A 23 -20.98 24.19 -13.43
N PRO A 24 -21.69 23.83 -14.51
CA PRO A 24 -22.41 22.55 -14.59
C PRO A 24 -21.48 21.32 -14.68
N GLN A 25 -20.19 21.50 -14.98
CA GLN A 25 -19.22 20.41 -15.02
C GLN A 25 -18.73 20.07 -13.61
N ILE A 26 -18.98 18.84 -13.15
CA ILE A 26 -18.51 18.39 -11.84
C ILE A 26 -16.99 18.25 -11.87
N GLY A 27 -16.32 18.93 -10.92
CA GLY A 27 -14.89 18.78 -10.67
C GLY A 27 -14.00 19.73 -11.47
N ILE A 28 -14.55 20.50 -12.41
CA ILE A 28 -13.80 21.44 -13.25
C ILE A 28 -13.01 22.46 -12.41
N GLN A 29 -13.57 22.93 -11.30
CA GLN A 29 -12.98 23.92 -10.41
C GLN A 29 -11.68 23.43 -9.73
N PHE A 30 -11.50 22.11 -9.63
CA PHE A 30 -10.27 21.51 -9.11
C PHE A 30 -9.17 21.37 -10.17
N VAL A 31 -9.50 21.60 -11.45
CA VAL A 31 -8.60 21.42 -12.60
C VAL A 31 -8.34 22.73 -13.32
N SER A 32 -9.30 23.67 -13.31
CA SER A 32 -9.19 24.96 -13.98
C SER A 32 -8.35 25.99 -13.21
N SER A 33 -8.06 25.73 -11.94
CA SER A 33 -7.29 26.61 -11.07
C SER A 33 -5.91 26.02 -10.75
N GLU A 34 -4.98 26.89 -10.36
CA GLU A 34 -3.63 26.50 -9.95
C GLU A 34 -3.36 27.04 -8.55
N TRP A 35 -2.72 26.21 -7.73
CA TRP A 35 -2.36 26.59 -6.38
C TRP A 35 -0.97 26.05 -6.01
N PRO A 36 -0.14 26.83 -5.30
CA PRO A 36 -0.26 28.30 -5.17
C PRO A 36 -0.14 28.99 -6.55
N ASP A 37 -0.47 30.29 -6.61
CA ASP A 37 -0.47 31.06 -7.87
C ASP A 37 0.92 30.98 -8.55
N PRO A 38 1.02 30.53 -9.81
CA PRO A 38 2.28 30.42 -10.54
C PRO A 38 3.02 31.76 -10.68
N ALA A 39 2.32 32.89 -10.65
CA ALA A 39 2.94 34.21 -10.66
C ALA A 39 3.80 34.46 -9.42
N ILE A 40 3.46 33.80 -8.30
CA ILE A 40 4.19 33.88 -7.03
C ILE A 40 5.16 32.70 -6.89
N PHE A 41 4.74 31.50 -7.29
CA PHE A 41 5.51 30.24 -7.16
C PHE A 41 5.66 29.52 -8.51
N PRO A 42 6.52 30.00 -9.41
CA PRO A 42 6.59 29.51 -10.80
C PRO A 42 7.14 28.08 -10.94
N TYR A 43 7.79 27.54 -9.91
CA TYR A 43 8.34 26.18 -9.92
C TYR A 43 7.61 25.21 -8.99
N PHE A 44 6.65 25.69 -8.20
CA PHE A 44 5.95 24.88 -7.20
C PHE A 44 4.47 25.23 -7.18
N TYR A 45 3.77 24.76 -8.19
CA TYR A 45 2.32 24.87 -8.31
C TYR A 45 1.77 23.58 -8.91
N ALA A 46 0.52 23.28 -8.58
CA ALA A 46 -0.20 22.19 -9.19
C ALA A 46 -1.70 22.47 -9.16
N LYS A 47 -2.45 21.71 -9.95
CA LYS A 47 -3.92 21.73 -9.86
C LYS A 47 -4.35 21.29 -8.45
N PRO A 48 -5.38 21.92 -7.85
CA PRO A 48 -5.91 21.53 -6.53
C PRO A 48 -6.20 20.04 -6.37
N ILE A 49 -6.73 19.40 -7.41
CA ILE A 49 -6.96 17.95 -7.41
C ILE A 49 -5.66 17.15 -7.17
N THR A 50 -4.52 17.63 -7.65
CA THR A 50 -3.22 16.98 -7.48
C THR A 50 -2.75 17.08 -6.03
N TRP A 51 -2.93 18.24 -5.39
CA TRP A 51 -2.67 18.39 -3.95
C TRP A 51 -3.55 17.46 -3.14
N PHE A 52 -4.85 17.41 -3.47
CA PHE A 52 -5.78 16.50 -2.83
C PHE A 52 -5.31 15.03 -2.91
N VAL A 53 -4.84 14.57 -4.07
CA VAL A 53 -4.30 13.21 -4.25
C VAL A 53 -3.14 12.96 -3.29
N TYR A 54 -2.16 13.86 -3.26
CA TYR A 54 -0.96 13.71 -2.41
C TYR A 54 -1.30 13.69 -0.92
N PHE A 55 -2.09 14.66 -0.46
CA PHE A 55 -2.47 14.75 0.95
C PHE A 55 -3.37 13.58 1.37
N SER A 56 -4.26 13.11 0.51
CA SER A 56 -5.09 11.92 0.77
C SER A 56 -4.23 10.66 0.91
N PHE A 57 -3.25 10.48 0.03
CA PHE A 57 -2.33 9.35 0.10
C PHE A 57 -1.52 9.37 1.40
N VAL A 58 -0.93 10.52 1.75
CA VAL A 58 -0.15 10.67 2.99
C VAL A 58 -1.02 10.45 4.22
N TYR A 59 -2.22 11.03 4.25
CA TYR A 59 -3.19 10.85 5.32
C TYR A 59 -3.49 9.36 5.55
N TRP A 60 -3.82 8.65 4.47
CA TRP A 60 -4.20 7.25 4.50
C TRP A 60 -3.04 6.34 4.89
N ALA A 61 -1.89 6.48 4.24
CA ALA A 61 -0.71 5.66 4.50
C ALA A 61 -0.23 5.81 5.95
N ALA A 62 -0.11 7.06 6.43
CA ALA A 62 0.25 7.33 7.80
C ALA A 62 -0.83 6.85 8.80
N GLY A 63 -2.11 6.93 8.42
CA GLY A 63 -3.23 6.45 9.22
C GLY A 63 -3.23 4.93 9.40
N LEU A 64 -2.93 4.18 8.33
CA LEU A 64 -2.77 2.73 8.40
C LEU A 64 -1.57 2.35 9.30
N GLU A 65 -0.42 2.99 9.09
CA GLU A 65 0.77 2.73 9.89
C GLU A 65 0.57 3.05 11.38
N SER A 66 -0.10 4.16 11.71
CA SER A 66 -0.41 4.49 13.12
C SER A 66 -1.34 3.50 13.79
N ASN A 67 -2.20 2.81 13.01
CA ASN A 67 -3.17 1.84 13.52
C ASN A 67 -2.69 0.39 13.39
N LYS A 68 -1.43 0.15 12.98
CA LYS A 68 -0.86 -1.19 12.78
C LYS A 68 -1.13 -2.17 13.93
N VAL A 69 -1.02 -1.71 15.18
CA VAL A 69 -1.26 -2.54 16.38
C VAL A 69 -2.70 -3.07 16.42
N HIS A 70 -3.67 -2.30 15.94
CA HIS A 70 -5.05 -2.75 15.87
C HIS A 70 -5.23 -3.82 14.78
N PHE A 71 -4.59 -3.64 13.62
CA PHE A 71 -4.64 -4.61 12.52
C PHE A 71 -4.00 -5.96 12.86
N LEU A 72 -2.92 -5.96 13.65
CA LEU A 72 -2.30 -7.20 14.13
C LEU A 72 -3.22 -8.02 15.05
N LYS A 73 -4.18 -7.37 15.73
CA LYS A 73 -5.16 -8.02 16.61
C LYS A 73 -6.40 -8.51 15.89
N LEU A 74 -6.57 -8.20 14.60
CA LEU A 74 -7.72 -8.65 13.81
C LEU A 74 -7.66 -10.16 13.58
N SER A 75 -8.83 -10.79 13.47
CA SER A 75 -8.91 -12.20 13.10
C SER A 75 -8.45 -12.41 11.66
N SER A 76 -7.86 -13.57 11.36
CA SER A 76 -7.42 -13.94 10.01
C SER A 76 -8.57 -13.83 8.98
N ARG A 77 -9.79 -14.25 9.35
CA ARG A 77 -10.97 -14.13 8.47
C ARG A 77 -11.26 -12.68 8.08
N PHE A 78 -11.18 -11.76 9.05
CA PHE A 78 -11.45 -10.36 8.79
C PHE A 78 -10.34 -9.71 7.97
N ARG A 79 -9.06 -10.06 8.21
CA ARG A 79 -7.95 -9.61 7.37
C ARG A 79 -8.09 -10.10 5.92
N ASN A 80 -8.49 -11.35 5.71
CA ASN A 80 -8.75 -11.90 4.37
C ASN A 80 -9.90 -11.18 3.68
N PHE A 81 -10.98 -10.87 4.39
CA PHE A 81 -12.09 -10.10 3.85
C PHE A 81 -11.65 -8.67 3.44
N LEU A 82 -10.89 -7.98 4.31
CA LEU A 82 -10.33 -6.67 4.00
C LEU A 82 -9.39 -6.73 2.78
N PHE A 83 -8.55 -7.76 2.70
CA PHE A 83 -7.65 -7.96 1.58
C PHE A 83 -8.43 -8.14 0.27
N LEU A 84 -9.43 -9.02 0.26
CA LEU A 84 -10.25 -9.28 -0.93
C LEU A 84 -11.05 -8.03 -1.35
N GLY A 85 -11.68 -7.34 -0.41
CA GLY A 85 -12.41 -6.10 -0.69
C GLY A 85 -11.50 -5.01 -1.25
N THR A 86 -10.32 -4.85 -0.67
CA THR A 86 -9.33 -3.89 -1.16
C THR A 86 -8.80 -4.28 -2.54
N ALA A 87 -8.60 -5.57 -2.80
CA ALA A 87 -8.17 -6.07 -4.12
C ALA A 87 -9.22 -5.81 -5.19
N LEU A 88 -10.51 -5.96 -4.86
CA LEU A 88 -11.61 -5.62 -5.76
C LEU A 88 -11.62 -4.12 -6.10
N VAL A 89 -11.41 -3.25 -5.10
CA VAL A 89 -11.30 -1.79 -5.33
C VAL A 89 -10.08 -1.47 -6.21
N ALA A 90 -8.94 -2.11 -5.96
CA ALA A 90 -7.75 -1.94 -6.79
C ALA A 90 -8.00 -2.36 -8.25
N PHE A 91 -8.66 -3.50 -8.46
CA PHE A 91 -9.01 -3.99 -9.79
C PHE A 91 -10.00 -3.04 -10.50
N ALA A 92 -11.07 -2.62 -9.82
CA ALA A 92 -12.07 -1.72 -10.38
C ALA A 92 -11.48 -0.36 -10.74
N SER A 93 -10.66 0.21 -9.85
CA SER A 93 -9.98 1.48 -10.11
C SER A 93 -8.91 1.37 -11.21
N PHE A 94 -8.19 0.25 -11.28
CA PHE A 94 -7.26 -0.01 -12.38
C PHE A 94 -7.99 -0.05 -13.72
N TYR A 95 -9.09 -0.80 -13.82
CA TYR A 95 -9.96 -0.82 -15.00
C TYR A 95 -10.42 0.59 -15.40
N GLU A 96 -10.90 1.37 -14.44
CA GLU A 96 -11.38 2.74 -14.68
C GLU A 96 -10.27 3.69 -15.15
N ILE A 97 -9.01 3.50 -14.70
CA ILE A 97 -7.87 4.28 -15.22
C ILE A 97 -7.71 4.04 -16.73
N PHE A 98 -7.70 2.78 -17.17
CA PHE A 98 -7.58 2.46 -18.60
C PHE A 98 -8.79 2.94 -19.38
N TYR A 99 -10.00 2.75 -18.85
CA TYR A 99 -11.20 3.25 -19.48
C TYR A 99 -11.14 4.76 -19.70
N ASN A 100 -10.82 5.54 -18.65
CA ASN A 100 -10.69 7.00 -18.75
C ASN A 100 -9.57 7.41 -19.72
N PHE A 101 -8.45 6.69 -19.73
CA PHE A 101 -7.35 6.95 -20.67
C PHE A 101 -7.77 6.70 -22.13
N MET A 102 -8.49 5.61 -22.40
CA MET A 102 -9.01 5.30 -23.74
C MET A 102 -10.06 6.32 -24.19
N VAL A 103 -10.96 6.75 -23.30
CA VAL A 103 -11.93 7.82 -23.57
C VAL A 103 -11.22 9.14 -23.85
N TRP A 104 -10.19 9.47 -23.07
CA TRP A 104 -9.40 10.69 -23.26
C TRP A 104 -8.72 10.71 -24.63
N LEU A 105 -8.03 9.63 -25.01
CA LEU A 105 -7.40 9.50 -26.33
C LEU A 105 -8.42 9.60 -27.47
N ALA A 106 -9.58 8.94 -27.32
CA ALA A 106 -10.63 9.00 -28.33
C ALA A 106 -11.17 10.43 -28.49
N LEU A 107 -11.39 11.15 -27.38
CA LEU A 107 -11.87 12.54 -27.40
C LEU A 107 -10.82 13.50 -27.95
N GLU A 108 -9.53 13.30 -27.66
CA GLU A 108 -8.45 14.12 -28.23
C GLU A 108 -8.44 14.02 -29.77
N VAL A 109 -8.56 12.81 -30.33
CA VAL A 109 -8.65 12.60 -31.78
C VAL A 109 -9.92 13.23 -32.39
N LEU A 110 -11.05 13.21 -31.69
CA LEU A 110 -12.30 13.81 -32.18
C LEU A 110 -12.30 15.35 -32.08
N THR A 111 -11.53 15.92 -31.15
CA THR A 111 -11.48 17.36 -30.86
C THR A 111 -10.36 18.10 -31.60
N THR A 112 -9.59 17.42 -32.45
CA THR A 112 -8.61 18.04 -33.36
C THR A 112 -9.23 19.01 -34.39
N ASN A 113 -10.56 19.12 -34.46
CA ASN A 113 -11.28 20.02 -35.37
C ASN A 113 -11.97 21.21 -34.66
N CYS A 114 -11.79 21.39 -33.35
CA CYS A 114 -12.48 22.45 -32.60
C CYS A 114 -11.78 23.82 -32.75
N ARG A 115 -12.58 24.90 -32.63
CA ARG A 115 -12.11 26.30 -32.61
C ARG A 115 -12.46 26.96 -31.27
N PRO A 116 -11.54 27.72 -30.64
CA PRO A 116 -10.16 27.96 -31.07
C PRO A 116 -9.23 26.78 -30.77
N PHE A 117 -8.20 26.62 -31.59
CA PHE A 117 -7.18 25.59 -31.46
C PHE A 117 -6.03 26.11 -30.59
N PRO A 118 -5.40 25.29 -29.71
CA PRO A 118 -5.69 23.89 -29.38
C PRO A 118 -6.79 23.74 -28.31
N CYS A 119 -7.55 22.65 -28.38
CA CYS A 119 -8.44 22.25 -27.28
C CYS A 119 -7.63 22.03 -26.02
N ASN A 120 -8.01 22.69 -24.93
CA ASN A 120 -7.45 22.35 -23.64
C ASN A 120 -7.99 20.96 -23.23
N PRO A 121 -7.14 19.92 -23.12
CA PRO A 121 -7.59 18.59 -22.70
C PRO A 121 -8.22 18.60 -21.29
N ASP A 122 -7.91 19.61 -20.47
CA ASP A 122 -8.52 19.80 -19.15
C ASP A 122 -10.01 20.15 -19.20
N GLN A 123 -10.53 20.54 -20.37
CA GLN A 123 -11.95 20.89 -20.57
C GLN A 123 -12.78 19.73 -21.12
N VAL A 124 -12.15 18.59 -21.40
CA VAL A 124 -12.82 17.40 -21.91
C VAL A 124 -13.69 16.79 -20.80
N ALA A 125 -15.00 16.75 -21.05
CA ALA A 125 -15.98 16.16 -20.16
C ALA A 125 -16.82 15.12 -20.92
N SER A 126 -17.28 14.07 -20.23
CA SER A 126 -18.16 13.09 -20.86
C SER A 126 -19.50 13.74 -21.23
N ILE A 127 -19.89 13.63 -22.50
CA ILE A 127 -21.11 14.23 -23.07
C ILE A 127 -22.28 13.23 -23.00
N PHE A 128 -22.05 11.99 -22.57
CA PHE A 128 -23.08 10.96 -22.48
C PHE A 128 -23.99 11.22 -21.28
N ASP A 129 -25.04 12.02 -21.51
CA ASP A 129 -26.33 12.13 -20.79
C ASP A 129 -26.29 12.08 -19.25
N LEU A 130 -25.46 12.91 -18.63
CA LEU A 130 -25.65 13.32 -17.25
C LEU A 130 -26.09 14.79 -17.23
N ARG A 131 -27.11 15.10 -16.41
CA ARG A 131 -27.58 16.47 -16.08
C ARG A 131 -26.43 17.41 -15.66
N SER A 132 -25.29 16.85 -15.26
CA SER A 132 -24.03 17.54 -14.97
C SER A 132 -22.85 16.70 -15.48
N PRO A 133 -22.16 17.09 -16.56
CA PRO A 133 -21.03 16.33 -17.10
C PRO A 133 -19.84 16.29 -16.13
N LEU A 134 -19.20 15.12 -15.97
CA LEU A 134 -18.03 14.96 -15.09
C LEU A 134 -16.75 15.33 -15.85
N ASN A 135 -15.90 16.15 -15.26
CA ASN A 135 -14.59 16.47 -15.83
C ASN A 135 -13.69 15.23 -15.83
N LEU A 136 -13.14 14.88 -17.01
CA LEU A 136 -12.40 13.63 -17.19
C LEU A 136 -11.08 13.60 -16.41
N VAL A 137 -10.36 14.73 -16.36
CA VAL A 137 -9.10 14.85 -15.61
C VAL A 137 -9.35 14.73 -14.11
N PHE A 138 -10.41 15.35 -13.61
CA PHE A 138 -10.85 15.21 -12.23
C PHE A 138 -11.16 13.74 -11.90
N ALA A 139 -12.02 13.10 -12.70
CA ALA A 139 -12.42 11.70 -12.51
C ALA A 139 -11.20 10.77 -12.50
N THR A 140 -10.31 10.91 -13.48
CA THR A 140 -9.11 10.09 -13.61
C THR A 140 -8.21 10.21 -12.37
N LYS A 141 -8.03 11.42 -11.82
CA LYS A 141 -7.23 11.63 -10.61
C LYS A 141 -7.88 11.06 -9.36
N ILE A 142 -9.21 11.13 -9.21
CA ILE A 142 -9.93 10.49 -8.10
C ILE A 142 -9.78 8.97 -8.16
N VAL A 143 -10.01 8.37 -9.34
CA VAL A 143 -9.85 6.92 -9.54
C VAL A 143 -8.39 6.50 -9.31
N THR A 144 -7.42 7.28 -9.82
CA THR A 144 -5.99 7.03 -9.57
C THR A 144 -5.65 7.12 -8.07
N THR A 145 -6.29 8.03 -7.33
CA THR A 145 -6.16 8.10 -5.87
C THR A 145 -6.68 6.82 -5.25
N ALA A 146 -7.89 6.37 -5.60
CA ALA A 146 -8.45 5.11 -5.09
C ALA A 146 -7.55 3.90 -5.39
N PHE A 147 -6.95 3.85 -6.59
CA PHE A 147 -5.96 2.84 -6.94
C PHE A 147 -4.72 2.92 -6.06
N GLY A 148 -4.12 4.10 -5.87
CA GLY A 148 -2.96 4.28 -5.01
C GLY A 148 -3.23 3.90 -3.55
N LEU A 149 -4.38 4.30 -3.01
CA LEU A 149 -4.81 3.97 -1.65
C LEU A 149 -5.01 2.45 -1.48
N SER A 150 -5.66 1.80 -2.45
CA SER A 150 -5.90 0.36 -2.40
C SER A 150 -4.61 -0.45 -2.56
N MET A 151 -3.70 -0.07 -3.46
CA MET A 151 -2.38 -0.70 -3.60
C MET A 151 -1.55 -0.61 -2.32
N TYR A 152 -1.49 0.57 -1.69
CA TYR A 152 -0.81 0.72 -0.41
C TYR A 152 -1.46 -0.13 0.68
N SER A 153 -2.80 -0.17 0.71
CA SER A 153 -3.55 -0.98 1.68
C SER A 153 -3.30 -2.47 1.51
N LEU A 154 -3.23 -2.98 0.27
CA LEU A 154 -2.90 -4.38 -0.03
C LEU A 154 -1.49 -4.72 0.45
N TRP A 155 -0.51 -3.87 0.13
CA TRP A 155 0.87 -4.04 0.61
C TRP A 155 0.92 -4.06 2.14
N PHE A 156 0.21 -3.14 2.79
CA PHE A 156 0.15 -3.04 4.25
C PHE A 156 -0.51 -4.28 4.88
N LEU A 157 -1.66 -4.72 4.37
CA LEU A 157 -2.38 -5.89 4.85
C LEU A 157 -1.55 -7.17 4.70
N HIS A 158 -0.88 -7.34 3.55
CA HIS A 158 0.04 -8.44 3.33
C HIS A 158 1.19 -8.43 4.35
N ARG A 159 1.79 -7.26 4.63
CA ARG A 159 2.83 -7.11 5.65
C ARG A 159 2.34 -7.48 7.05
N VAL A 160 1.13 -7.03 7.41
CA VAL A 160 0.51 -7.35 8.71
C VAL A 160 0.28 -8.85 8.84
N ASP A 161 -0.21 -9.52 7.79
CA ASP A 161 -0.51 -10.95 7.85
C ASP A 161 0.76 -11.79 8.04
N LEU A 162 1.84 -11.47 7.31
CA LEU A 162 3.16 -12.09 7.50
C LEU A 162 3.68 -11.92 8.93
N GLU A 163 3.47 -10.75 9.54
CA GLU A 163 3.92 -10.47 10.90
C GLU A 163 3.08 -11.23 11.93
N THR A 164 1.76 -11.34 11.73
CA THR A 164 0.92 -12.19 12.58
C THR A 164 1.31 -13.67 12.47
N GLU A 165 1.61 -14.18 11.27
CA GLU A 165 2.07 -15.56 11.12
C GLU A 165 3.38 -15.83 11.86
N ARG A 166 4.33 -14.88 11.82
CA ARG A 166 5.60 -14.97 12.57
C ARG A 166 5.38 -15.01 14.08
N GLN A 167 4.47 -14.17 14.59
CA GLN A 167 4.13 -14.16 16.02
C GLN A 167 3.50 -15.48 16.46
N ASN A 168 2.58 -16.03 15.65
CA ASN A 168 1.94 -17.32 15.93
C ASN A 168 2.94 -18.47 15.95
N ARG A 169 3.88 -18.53 14.97
CA ARG A 169 4.92 -19.56 14.93
C ARG A 169 5.80 -19.52 16.18
N THR A 170 6.26 -18.33 16.56
CA THR A 170 7.12 -18.13 17.75
C THR A 170 6.41 -18.59 19.03
N ALA A 171 5.11 -18.29 19.16
CA ALA A 171 4.31 -18.75 20.31
C ALA A 171 4.20 -20.28 20.37
N THR A 172 4.01 -20.95 19.23
CA THR A 172 3.93 -22.42 19.18
C THR A 172 5.27 -23.09 19.52
N THR A 173 6.41 -22.54 19.07
CA THR A 173 7.73 -23.12 19.37
C THR A 173 8.04 -23.04 20.87
N VAL A 174 7.77 -21.89 21.51
CA VAL A 174 8.00 -21.72 22.94
C VAL A 174 7.13 -22.66 23.79
N ASP A 175 5.85 -22.84 23.44
CA ASP A 175 4.98 -23.78 24.17
C ASP A 175 5.44 -25.25 24.00
N SER A 176 5.96 -25.60 22.81
CA SER A 176 6.53 -26.93 22.56
C SER A 176 7.80 -27.19 23.39
N ASP A 177 8.68 -26.21 23.53
CA ASP A 177 9.91 -26.35 24.32
C ASP A 177 9.61 -26.44 25.82
N VAL A 178 8.57 -25.75 26.30
CA VAL A 178 8.12 -25.84 27.71
C VAL A 178 7.46 -27.19 28.02
N LYS A 179 6.75 -27.79 27.05
CA LYS A 179 6.09 -29.09 27.21
C LYS A 179 6.97 -30.30 26.92
N ALA A 180 8.18 -30.12 26.37
CA ALA A 180 9.08 -31.23 26.12
C ALA A 180 9.46 -31.91 27.45
N PRO A 181 9.14 -33.21 27.65
CA PRO A 181 9.60 -33.92 28.83
C PRO A 181 11.13 -33.94 28.80
N VAL A 182 11.74 -33.40 29.85
CA VAL A 182 13.19 -33.46 30.08
C VAL A 182 13.57 -34.94 30.19
N SER A 183 13.93 -35.54 29.06
CA SER A 183 14.57 -36.86 29.04
C SER A 183 16.01 -36.65 29.48
N ILE A 184 16.23 -36.71 30.80
CA ILE A 184 17.57 -36.81 31.37
C ILE A 184 18.19 -38.07 30.77
N PRO A 185 19.32 -37.99 30.02
CA PRO A 185 19.99 -39.18 29.55
C PRO A 185 20.51 -39.92 30.79
N SER A 186 19.93 -41.08 31.08
CA SER A 186 20.37 -41.97 32.15
C SER A 186 21.84 -42.33 31.90
N ARG A 187 22.71 -41.80 32.75
CA ARG A 187 24.15 -42.01 32.75
C ARG A 187 24.40 -43.50 33.00
N LYS A 188 24.67 -44.28 31.94
CA LYS A 188 25.11 -45.66 32.09
C LYS A 188 26.37 -45.68 32.96
N HIS A 189 26.28 -46.35 34.10
CA HIS A 189 27.41 -46.68 34.95
C HIS A 189 28.43 -47.48 34.13
N ILE A 190 29.64 -46.95 34.00
CA ILE A 190 30.78 -47.69 33.46
C ILE A 190 31.31 -48.55 34.61
N GLU A 191 31.03 -49.85 34.59
CA GLU A 191 31.75 -50.83 35.41
C GLU A 191 33.17 -50.96 34.86
N ILE A 192 34.15 -50.58 35.68
CA ILE A 192 35.57 -50.85 35.42
C ILE A 192 35.83 -52.26 35.96
N GLU A 193 35.79 -53.23 35.06
CA GLU A 193 36.17 -54.61 35.36
C GLU A 193 37.70 -54.70 35.41
N ALA A 194 38.22 -55.08 36.58
CA ALA A 194 39.63 -55.29 36.84
C ALA A 194 40.11 -56.56 36.12
N GLY A 195 40.76 -56.41 34.97
CA GLY A 195 41.42 -57.48 34.23
C GLY A 195 42.94 -57.33 34.28
N LEU A 196 43.54 -57.82 35.37
CA LEU A 196 44.98 -57.99 35.51
C LEU A 196 45.42 -59.17 34.63
N ALA A 197 46.04 -58.92 33.48
CA ALA A 197 46.81 -59.94 32.77
C ALA A 197 48.00 -59.31 32.02
N ALA A 198 49.18 -59.79 32.41
CA ALA A 198 50.49 -59.49 31.91
C ALA A 198 50.61 -59.52 30.37
N GLN A 199 51.47 -58.64 29.82
CA GLN A 199 52.50 -59.04 28.85
C GLN A 199 53.58 -57.97 28.66
N HIS A 200 54.77 -58.46 28.30
CA HIS A 200 56.14 -57.97 28.49
C HIS A 200 56.57 -56.68 27.74
N PRO A 201 57.70 -56.07 28.16
CA PRO A 201 58.37 -54.98 27.45
C PRO A 201 59.31 -55.47 26.34
N VAL A 202 59.87 -54.53 25.55
CA VAL A 202 60.90 -54.64 24.46
C VAL A 202 60.26 -54.50 23.06
N ASP A 203 60.65 -53.63 22.11
CA ASP A 203 61.89 -52.85 21.83
C ASP A 203 61.52 -51.61 20.95
N PRO A 204 62.27 -50.49 20.94
CA PRO A 204 62.06 -49.39 20.01
C PRO A 204 63.11 -49.38 18.88
N THR A 205 62.69 -49.64 17.65
CA THR A 205 63.43 -49.25 16.43
C THR A 205 62.41 -48.84 15.35
N ILE A 206 62.39 -47.56 14.93
CA ILE A 206 62.94 -47.07 13.65
C ILE A 206 62.11 -47.66 12.47
N ASP A 207 61.38 -46.89 11.65
CA ASP A 207 61.95 -45.88 10.76
C ASP A 207 60.94 -44.85 10.21
N LYS A 208 61.51 -43.75 9.71
CA LYS A 208 60.86 -42.69 8.93
C LYS A 208 60.69 -43.13 7.48
N THR A 209 59.55 -42.79 6.87
CA THR A 209 59.42 -42.08 5.58
C THR A 209 57.97 -41.67 5.35
#